data_AF-A0A517L5Q2-F1
#
_entry.id   AF-A0A517L5Q2-F1
#
_cell.length_a   1.000
_cell.length_b   1.000
_cell.length_c   1.000
_cell.angle_alpha   90.00
_cell.angle_beta   90.00
_cell.angle_gamma   90.00
#
_symmetry.space_group_name_H-M   'P 1'
#
loop_
_entity.id
_entity.type
_entity.pdbx_description
1 polymer ?
#
loop_
_entity_poly.entity_id
_entity_poly.type
_entity_poly.pdbx_seq_one_letter_code
_entity_poly.pdbx_strand_id
1 'polypeptide(L)'
;MSAQNSAGIQTLLDAEREAQKIVQKAREYRTKRVKEARAEAQKEIEEYRKQKEEEFKAFEKEHSSGNKKMEEDANKDTEKKIAEIKGTGKEKGKKVVDDLLQAVMDVKPEAPESR
;
A
#
# COMPACT_ATOMS: atom_id res chain seq x y z
N MET A 1 81.01 10.81 -29.11
CA MET A 1 79.61 10.63 -29.55
C MET A 1 78.88 9.62 -28.65
N SER A 2 78.77 9.89 -27.34
CA SER A 2 78.13 8.98 -26.36
C SER A 2 77.10 9.70 -25.48
N ALA A 3 77.29 10.99 -25.20
CA ALA A 3 76.36 11.81 -24.39
C ALA A 3 75.02 12.12 -25.08
N GLN A 4 74.96 12.15 -26.43
CA GLN A 4 73.71 12.34 -27.16
C GLN A 4 72.81 11.08 -27.11
N ASN A 5 73.39 9.88 -26.98
CA ASN A 5 72.62 8.64 -26.85
C ASN A 5 71.99 8.50 -25.45
N SER A 6 72.68 8.93 -24.39
CA SER A 6 72.11 8.87 -23.03
C SER A 6 70.99 9.88 -22.79
N ALA A 7 71.08 11.09 -23.38
CA ALA A 7 70.04 12.11 -23.26
C ALA A 7 68.72 11.69 -23.96
N GLY A 8 68.80 11.12 -25.17
CA GLY A 8 67.62 10.64 -25.90
C GLY A 8 66.93 9.46 -25.21
N ILE A 9 67.69 8.53 -24.64
CA ILE A 9 67.14 7.41 -23.86
C ILE A 9 66.42 7.92 -22.62
N GLN A 10 66.97 8.91 -21.92
CA GLN A 10 66.32 9.50 -20.74
C GLN A 10 64.98 10.15 -21.09
N THR A 11 64.91 10.89 -22.20
CA THR A 11 63.64 11.47 -22.69
C THR A 11 62.60 10.41 -23.02
N LEU A 12 63.01 9.29 -23.63
CA LEU A 12 62.11 8.17 -23.93
C LEU A 12 61.60 7.49 -22.65
N LEU A 13 62.46 7.29 -21.65
CA LEU A 13 62.06 6.73 -20.36
C LEU A 13 61.09 7.62 -19.59
N ASP A 14 61.29 8.94 -19.65
CA ASP A 14 60.39 9.90 -19.01
C ASP A 14 59.03 9.97 -19.76
N ALA A 15 59.05 9.93 -21.09
CA ALA A 15 57.83 9.81 -21.89
C ALA A 15 57.06 8.49 -21.61
N GLU A 16 57.77 7.37 -21.42
CA GLU A 16 57.16 6.09 -21.04
C GLU A 16 56.47 6.17 -19.68
N ARG A 17 57.13 6.79 -18.69
CA ARG A 17 56.54 7.00 -17.35
C ARG A 17 55.31 7.90 -17.41
N GLU A 18 55.33 8.94 -18.23
CA GLU A 18 54.17 9.82 -18.42
C GLU A 18 53.01 9.08 -19.09
N ALA A 19 53.28 8.31 -20.15
CA ALA A 19 52.28 7.48 -20.80
C ALA A 19 51.65 6.46 -19.83
N GLN A 20 52.48 5.79 -19.02
CA GLN A 20 52.00 4.86 -17.98
C GLN A 20 51.11 5.57 -16.95
N LYS A 21 51.48 6.77 -16.47
CA LYS A 21 50.67 7.57 -15.56
C LYS A 21 49.32 7.96 -16.18
N ILE A 22 49.29 8.33 -17.46
CA ILE A 22 48.06 8.67 -18.17
C ILE A 22 47.12 7.46 -18.23
N VAL A 23 47.66 6.29 -18.60
CA VAL A 23 46.88 5.04 -18.68
C VAL A 23 46.35 4.63 -17.29
N GLN A 24 47.18 4.76 -16.24
CA GLN A 24 46.76 4.44 -14.89
C GLN A 24 45.63 5.36 -14.40
N LYS A 25 45.77 6.68 -14.60
CA LYS A 25 44.70 7.65 -14.29
C LYS A 25 43.40 7.35 -15.03
N ALA A 26 43.48 6.97 -16.31
CA ALA A 26 42.30 6.59 -17.08
C ALA A 26 41.61 5.33 -16.53
N ARG A 27 42.37 4.31 -16.09
CA ARG A 27 41.83 3.10 -15.45
C ARG A 27 41.18 3.40 -14.10
N GLU A 28 41.81 4.23 -13.28
CA GLU A 28 41.28 4.68 -12.00
C GLU A 28 39.99 5.49 -12.19
N TYR A 29 39.99 6.43 -13.14
CA TYR A 29 38.82 7.22 -13.50
C TYR A 29 37.64 6.34 -13.93
N ARG A 30 37.89 5.37 -14.84
CA ARG A 30 36.86 4.41 -15.27
C ARG A 30 36.27 3.64 -14.08
N THR A 31 37.15 3.16 -13.20
CA THR A 31 36.73 2.38 -12.02
C THR A 31 35.92 3.22 -11.06
N LYS A 32 36.32 4.48 -10.84
CA LYS A 32 35.59 5.46 -10.02
C LYS A 32 34.21 5.75 -10.61
N ARG A 33 34.13 6.06 -11.91
CA ARG A 33 32.86 6.29 -12.64
C ARG A 33 31.88 5.12 -12.51
N VAL A 34 32.36 3.88 -12.61
CA VAL A 34 31.51 2.69 -12.44
C VAL A 34 31.01 2.55 -11.01
N LYS A 35 31.85 2.84 -10.00
CA LYS A 35 31.43 2.82 -8.59
C LYS A 35 30.43 3.92 -8.29
N GLU A 36 30.65 5.13 -8.79
CA GLU A 36 29.75 6.27 -8.65
C GLU A 36 28.39 5.96 -9.27
N ALA A 37 28.34 5.47 -10.50
CA ALA A 37 27.09 5.09 -11.16
C ALA A 37 26.31 4.01 -10.39
N ARG A 38 27.00 3.02 -9.79
CA ARG A 38 26.35 2.02 -8.93
C ARG A 38 25.80 2.63 -7.65
N ALA A 39 26.56 3.52 -7.01
CA ALA A 39 26.13 4.19 -5.79
C ALA A 39 24.94 5.13 -6.04
N GLU A 40 24.95 5.87 -7.15
CA GLU A 40 23.83 6.72 -7.57
C GLU A 40 22.58 5.90 -7.87
N ALA A 41 22.69 4.84 -8.66
CA ALA A 41 21.55 3.95 -8.93
C ALA A 41 20.98 3.33 -7.64
N GLN A 42 21.84 2.95 -6.69
CA GLN A 42 21.39 2.39 -5.42
C GLN A 42 20.67 3.44 -4.55
N LYS A 43 21.15 4.70 -4.54
CA LYS A 43 20.45 5.81 -3.87
C LYS A 43 19.08 6.07 -4.50
N GLU A 44 18.99 6.09 -5.82
CA GLU A 44 17.73 6.31 -6.53
C GLU A 44 16.71 5.18 -6.25
N ILE A 45 17.18 3.92 -6.20
CA ILE A 45 16.35 2.78 -5.79
C ILE A 45 15.86 2.93 -4.34
N GLU A 46 16.73 3.34 -3.42
CA GLU A 46 16.36 3.55 -2.02
C GLU A 46 15.36 4.71 -1.85
N GLU A 47 15.54 5.80 -2.58
CA GLU A 47 14.60 6.93 -2.60
C GLU A 47 13.24 6.50 -3.17
N TYR A 48 13.22 5.79 -4.29
CA TYR A 48 11.99 5.25 -4.88
C TYR A 48 11.27 4.29 -3.92
N ARG A 49 12.03 3.41 -3.25
CA ARG A 49 11.49 2.49 -2.26
C ARG A 49 10.88 3.24 -1.08
N LYS A 50 11.55 4.27 -0.56
CA LYS A 50 11.01 5.11 0.53
C LYS A 50 9.72 5.82 0.11
N GLN A 51 9.69 6.41 -1.08
CA GLN A 51 8.49 7.04 -1.62
C GLN A 51 7.33 6.04 -1.70
N LYS A 52 7.58 4.84 -2.22
CA LYS A 52 6.54 3.78 -2.30
C LYS A 52 6.10 3.27 -0.94
N GLU A 53 7.00 3.14 0.03
CA GLU A 53 6.64 2.79 1.40
C GLU A 53 5.83 3.90 2.09
N GLU A 54 6.12 5.17 1.82
CA GLU A 54 5.33 6.31 2.31
C GLU A 54 3.94 6.35 1.69
N GLU A 55 3.83 6.20 0.37
CA GLU A 55 2.56 6.06 -0.34
C GLU A 55 1.74 4.89 0.21
N PHE A 56 2.38 3.73 0.40
CA PHE A 56 1.72 2.55 0.94
C PHE A 56 1.22 2.77 2.38
N LYS A 57 2.03 3.37 3.26
CA LYS A 57 1.61 3.69 4.62
C LYS A 57 0.51 4.74 4.66
N ALA A 58 0.52 5.72 3.76
CA ALA A 58 -0.56 6.69 3.63
C ALA A 58 -1.85 6.00 3.19
N PHE A 59 -1.78 5.14 2.18
CA PHE A 59 -2.89 4.33 1.71
C PHE A 59 -3.43 3.41 2.81
N GLU A 60 -2.55 2.71 3.55
CA GLU A 60 -2.95 1.90 4.71
C GLU A 60 -3.63 2.72 5.79
N LYS A 61 -3.12 3.91 6.13
CA LYS A 61 -3.78 4.78 7.13
C LYS A 61 -5.16 5.25 6.66
N GLU A 62 -5.26 5.66 5.39
CA GLU A 62 -6.51 6.13 4.81
C GLU A 62 -7.54 5.00 4.73
N HIS A 63 -7.16 3.82 4.24
CA HIS A 63 -8.06 2.67 4.11
C HIS A 63 -8.31 1.93 5.43
N SER A 64 -7.35 1.87 6.35
CA SER A 64 -7.58 1.30 7.69
C SER A 64 -8.55 2.16 8.52
N SER A 65 -8.57 3.48 8.29
CA SER A 65 -9.57 4.38 8.88
C SER A 65 -10.97 4.22 8.29
N GLY A 66 -11.07 3.68 7.07
CA GLY A 66 -12.33 3.41 6.38
C GLY A 66 -13.22 2.47 7.18
N ASN A 67 -12.63 1.43 7.80
CA ASN A 67 -13.39 0.46 8.58
C ASN A 67 -14.13 1.09 9.76
N LYS A 68 -13.51 2.03 10.49
CA LYS A 68 -14.16 2.69 11.64
C LYS A 68 -15.31 3.60 11.20
N LYS A 69 -15.14 4.38 10.14
CA LYS A 69 -16.22 5.23 9.61
C LYS A 69 -17.38 4.39 9.08
N MET A 70 -17.09 3.32 8.34
CA MET A 70 -18.12 2.41 7.85
C MET A 70 -18.85 1.71 8.99
N GLU A 71 -18.14 1.32 10.06
CA GLU A 71 -18.73 0.71 11.25
C GLU A 71 -19.61 1.70 12.02
N GLU A 72 -19.16 2.95 12.21
CA GLU A 72 -19.97 4.00 12.84
C GLU A 72 -21.23 4.34 12.03
N ASP A 73 -21.12 4.45 10.70
CA ASP A 73 -22.26 4.74 9.83
C ASP A 73 -23.24 3.56 9.78
N ALA A 74 -22.73 2.32 9.70
CA ALA A 74 -23.56 1.11 9.79
C ALA A 74 -24.28 1.01 11.15
N ASN A 75 -23.62 1.36 12.25
CA ASN A 75 -24.22 1.38 13.57
C ASN A 75 -25.34 2.42 13.67
N LYS A 76 -25.12 3.65 13.18
CA LYS A 76 -26.15 4.69 13.14
C LYS A 76 -27.38 4.28 12.33
N ASP A 77 -27.17 3.69 11.17
CA ASP A 77 -28.27 3.22 10.32
C ASP A 77 -29.00 2.03 10.93
N THR A 78 -28.29 1.15 11.62
CA THR A 78 -28.88 0.04 12.38
C THR A 78 -29.73 0.56 13.54
N GLU A 79 -29.26 1.55 14.29
CA GLU A 79 -30.02 2.18 15.37
C GLU A 79 -31.30 2.85 14.86
N LYS A 80 -31.23 3.56 13.72
CA LYS A 80 -32.42 4.13 13.07
C LYS A 80 -33.43 3.04 12.69
N LYS A 81 -32.98 1.97 12.03
CA LYS A 81 -33.86 0.84 11.66
C LYS A 81 -34.46 0.16 12.88
N ILE A 82 -33.70 -0.02 13.95
CA ILE A 82 -34.22 -0.56 15.21
C ILE A 82 -35.30 0.36 15.80
N ALA A 83 -35.10 1.68 15.75
CA ALA A 83 -36.09 2.64 16.23
C ALA A 83 -37.39 2.59 15.39
N GLU A 84 -37.27 2.50 14.06
CA GLU A 84 -38.40 2.34 13.14
C GLU A 84 -39.16 1.03 13.37
N ILE A 85 -38.45 -0.09 13.53
CA ILE A 85 -39.05 -1.40 13.83
C ILE A 85 -39.78 -1.35 15.18
N LYS A 86 -39.17 -0.75 16.22
CA LYS A 86 -39.81 -0.58 17.53
C LYS A 86 -41.05 0.31 17.45
N GLY A 87 -41.01 1.38 16.66
CA GLY A 87 -42.17 2.25 16.42
C GLY A 87 -43.31 1.50 15.74
N THR A 88 -43.00 0.85 14.62
CA THR A 88 -43.97 0.03 13.85
C THR A 88 -44.55 -1.10 14.69
N GLY A 89 -43.72 -1.76 15.51
CA GLY A 89 -44.14 -2.81 16.44
C GLY A 89 -45.07 -2.31 17.53
N LYS A 90 -44.88 -1.09 18.05
CA LYS A 90 -45.80 -0.48 19.02
C LYS A 90 -47.15 -0.11 18.37
N GLU A 91 -47.13 0.41 17.15
CA GLU A 91 -48.34 0.81 16.43
C GLU A 91 -49.18 -0.41 16.01
N LYS A 92 -48.55 -1.39 15.37
CA LYS A 92 -49.23 -2.58 14.85
C LYS A 92 -49.42 -3.67 15.90
N GLY A 93 -48.63 -3.66 16.98
CA GLY A 93 -48.64 -4.72 17.99
C GLY A 93 -49.99 -4.88 18.68
N LYS A 94 -50.68 -3.78 19.01
CA LYS A 94 -52.03 -3.86 19.60
C LYS A 94 -53.01 -4.56 18.66
N LYS A 95 -52.98 -4.18 17.38
CA LYS A 95 -53.85 -4.76 16.35
C LYS A 95 -53.59 -6.26 16.16
N VAL A 96 -52.32 -6.67 16.15
CA VAL A 96 -51.94 -8.10 16.06
C VAL A 96 -52.39 -8.89 17.28
N VAL A 97 -52.31 -8.30 18.49
CA VAL A 97 -52.81 -8.94 19.71
C VAL A 97 -54.33 -9.12 19.65
N ASP A 98 -55.06 -8.09 19.21
CA ASP A 98 -56.51 -8.15 19.06
C ASP A 98 -56.92 -9.21 18.00
N ASP A 99 -56.25 -9.23 16.84
CA ASP A 99 -56.48 -10.22 15.78
C ASP A 99 -56.19 -11.66 16.25
N LEU A 100 -55.12 -11.87 17.03
CA LEU A 100 -54.78 -13.18 17.63
C LEU A 100 -55.82 -13.62 18.66
N LEU A 101 -56.25 -12.72 19.55
CA LEU A 101 -57.30 -13.01 20.53
C LEU A 101 -58.61 -13.37 19.83
N GLN A 102 -58.98 -12.61 18.80
CA GLN A 102 -60.19 -12.90 18.01
C GLN A 102 -60.10 -14.26 17.31
N ALA A 103 -58.96 -14.60 16.70
CA ALA A 103 -58.76 -15.90 16.06
C ALA A 103 -58.80 -17.08 17.04
N VAL A 104 -58.31 -16.91 18.27
CA VAL A 104 -58.37 -17.95 19.32
C VAL A 104 -59.77 -18.09 19.89
N MET A 105 -60.53 -16.99 20.00
CA MET A 105 -61.90 -17.01 20.53
C MET A 105 -62.96 -17.42 19.49
N ASP A 106 -62.69 -17.24 18.19
CA ASP A 106 -63.57 -17.63 17.09
C ASP A 106 -63.39 -19.12 16.74
N VAL A 107 -63.92 -19.99 17.59
CA VAL A 107 -63.93 -21.43 17.34
C VAL A 107 -64.93 -21.73 16.22
N LYS A 108 -64.41 -22.04 15.03
CA LYS A 108 -65.18 -22.60 13.90
C LYS A 108 -65.04 -24.12 13.91
N PRO A 109 -65.98 -24.85 14.53
CA PRO A 109 -65.96 -26.31 14.48
C PRO A 109 -66.26 -26.77 13.06
N GLU A 110 -65.27 -27.38 12.42
CA GLU A 110 -65.48 -28.18 11.21
C GLU A 110 -65.75 -29.63 11.59
N ALA A 111 -66.77 -30.22 10.97
CA ALA A 111 -67.00 -31.65 11.07
C ALA A 111 -65.80 -32.36 10.39
N PRO A 112 -65.17 -33.35 11.04
CA PRO A 112 -64.05 -34.06 10.44
C PRO A 112 -64.51 -34.69 9.13
N GLU A 113 -63.76 -34.48 8.04
CA GLU A 113 -64.07 -35.08 6.75
C GLU A 113 -64.17 -36.59 6.92
N SER A 114 -65.33 -37.14 6.56
CA SER A 114 -65.59 -38.56 6.60
C SER A 114 -64.64 -39.29 5.66
N ARG A 115 -63.96 -40.27 6.23
CA ARG A 115 -62.99 -41.20 5.63
C ARG A 115 -63.41 -41.80 4.30
#